data_AF-A0A5F1YE15-F1
#
_entry.id   AF-A0A5F1YE15-F1
#
_cell.length_a   1.000
_cell.length_b   1.000
_cell.length_c   1.000
_cell.angle_alpha   90.00
_cell.angle_beta   90.00
_cell.angle_gamma   90.00
#
_symmetry.space_group_name_H-M   'P 1'
#
loop_
_entity.id
_entity.type
_entity.pdbx_description
1 polymer ?
#
loop_
_entity_poly.entity_id
_entity_poly.type
_entity_poly.pdbx_seq_one_letter_code
_entity_poly.pdbx_strand_id
1 'polypeptide(L)' 'MTPIQSPPCGEDCGISRTSPNAREEKTYSKFAIFLILFGISSKPNSVKFYCKKCGRQFDQLSPAELGNYA' A
#
# COMPACT_ATOMS: atom_id res chain seq x y z
N MET A 1 6.60 -4.26 -36.33
CA MET A 1 6.97 -4.91 -35.05
C MET A 1 6.28 -4.15 -33.95
N THR A 2 5.16 -4.68 -33.47
CA THR A 2 4.35 -4.10 -32.39
C THR A 2 5.18 -4.10 -31.10
N PRO A 3 5.23 -3.01 -30.32
CA PRO A 3 5.91 -3.04 -29.03
C PRO A 3 5.14 -4.02 -28.13
N ILE A 4 5.85 -5.04 -27.64
CA ILE A 4 5.36 -5.98 -26.64
C ILE A 4 5.07 -5.14 -25.39
N GLN A 5 3.79 -4.85 -25.13
CA GLN A 5 3.36 -4.31 -23.84
C GLN A 5 3.54 -5.41 -22.81
N SER A 6 4.72 -5.48 -22.20
CA SER A 6 4.93 -6.21 -20.95
C SER A 6 3.85 -5.77 -19.96
N PRO A 7 3.18 -6.69 -19.24
CA PRO A 7 2.21 -6.30 -18.23
C PRO A 7 2.88 -5.32 -17.25
N PRO A 8 2.29 -4.14 -16.97
CA PRO A 8 3.04 -2.99 -16.47
C PRO A 8 3.76 -3.19 -15.13
N CYS A 9 3.42 -4.22 -14.35
CA CYS A 9 4.21 -4.64 -13.20
C CYS A 9 4.12 -6.19 -13.07
N GLY A 10 5.24 -6.88 -13.32
CA GLY A 10 5.47 -8.31 -13.04
C GLY A 10 6.31 -8.50 -11.77
N GLU A 11 6.94 -9.67 -11.60
CA GLU A 11 7.86 -9.99 -10.49
C GLU A 11 9.03 -8.98 -10.37
N ASP A 12 9.32 -8.25 -11.45
CA ASP A 12 10.42 -7.28 -11.59
C ASP A 12 9.97 -5.82 -11.72
N CYS A 13 8.91 -5.39 -11.03
CA CYS A 13 8.52 -3.99 -11.19
C CYS A 13 9.59 -2.98 -10.72
N GLY A 14 10.50 -3.40 -9.83
CA GLY A 14 11.60 -2.56 -9.34
C GLY A 14 11.13 -1.31 -8.57
N ILE A 15 9.86 -1.29 -8.14
CA ILE A 15 9.24 -0.16 -7.49
C ILE A 15 9.50 -0.26 -5.99
N SER A 16 10.19 0.74 -5.43
CA SER A 16 10.33 0.88 -3.99
C SER A 16 9.16 1.67 -3.38
N ARG A 17 8.94 1.47 -2.08
CA ARG A 17 7.93 2.19 -1.26
C ARG A 17 7.99 3.72 -1.44
N THR A 18 9.18 4.27 -1.66
CA THR A 18 9.45 5.72 -1.83
C THR A 18 9.24 6.23 -3.25
N SER A 19 8.96 5.37 -4.21
CA SER A 19 8.79 5.81 -5.59
C SER A 19 7.47 6.59 -5.78
N PRO A 20 7.43 7.59 -6.69
CA PRO A 20 6.21 8.35 -6.96
C PRO A 20 5.07 7.50 -7.55
N ASN A 21 5.43 6.33 -8.09
CA ASN A 21 4.51 5.36 -8.67
C ASN A 21 3.99 4.34 -7.66
N ALA A 22 4.40 4.39 -6.39
CA ALA A 22 3.80 3.62 -5.31
C ALA A 22 2.52 4.30 -4.82
N ARG A 23 1.48 3.50 -4.57
CA ARG A 23 0.27 3.87 -3.87
C ARG A 23 0.24 3.12 -2.55
N GLU A 24 0.16 3.87 -1.46
CA GLU A 24 -0.03 3.31 -0.13
C GLU A 24 -1.54 3.22 0.15
N GLU A 25 -1.98 2.05 0.61
CA GLU A 25 -3.35 1.81 1.01
C GLU A 25 -3.38 1.34 2.46
N LYS A 26 -3.95 2.18 3.33
CA LYS A 26 -4.12 1.92 4.76
C LYS A 26 -5.52 1.37 4.99
N THR A 27 -5.61 0.15 5.48
CA THR A 27 -6.88 -0.45 5.86
C THR A 27 -7.10 -0.25 7.35
N TYR A 28 -8.19 0.41 7.72
CA TYR A 28 -8.61 0.59 9.11
C TYR A 28 -9.85 -0.26 9.38
N SER A 29 -9.97 -0.79 10.59
CA SER A 29 -11.20 -1.43 11.04
C SER A 29 -12.34 -0.41 11.10
N LYS A 30 -13.59 -0.83 10.86
CA LYS A 30 -14.76 0.08 10.93
C LYS A 30 -14.83 0.86 12.25
N PHE A 31 -14.50 0.19 13.36
CA PHE A 31 -14.38 0.84 14.68
C PHE A 31 -13.24 1.85 14.75
N ALA A 32 -12.07 1.56 14.15
CA ALA A 32 -10.95 2.51 14.10
C ALA A 32 -11.30 3.75 13.28
N ILE A 33 -12.04 3.60 12.17
CA ILE A 33 -12.55 4.73 11.39
C ILE A 33 -13.49 5.58 12.25
N PHE A 34 -14.40 4.95 12.99
CA PHE A 34 -15.26 5.65 13.95
C PHE A 34 -14.43 6.42 14.97
N LEU A 35 -13.45 5.80 15.61
CA LEU A 35 -12.56 6.44 16.59
C LEU A 35 -11.79 7.63 15.99
N ILE A 36 -11.27 7.49 14.76
CA ILE A 36 -10.57 8.58 14.04
C ILE A 36 -11.52 9.77 13.80
N LEU A 37 -12.80 9.54 13.50
CA LEU A 37 -13.80 10.62 13.37
C LEU A 37 -14.00 11.39 14.67
N PHE A 38 -13.78 10.76 15.83
CA PHE A 38 -13.78 11.43 17.15
C PHE A 38 -12.41 12.00 17.54
N GLY A 39 -11.44 12.03 16.62
CA GLY A 39 -10.09 12.55 16.86
C GLY A 39 -9.18 11.61 17.63
N ILE A 40 -9.57 10.34 17.80
CA ILE A 40 -8.74 9.33 18.46
C ILE A 40 -7.81 8.73 17.41
N SER A 41 -6.50 8.96 17.58
CA SER A 41 -5.49 8.35 16.72
C SER A 41 -5.57 6.82 16.84
N SER A 42 -5.96 6.16 15.75
CA SER A 42 -6.04 4.70 15.66
C SER A 42 -5.07 4.19 14.63
N LYS A 43 -4.36 3.12 14.97
CA LYS A 43 -3.41 2.47 14.05
C LYS A 43 -4.14 1.76 12.91
N PRO A 44 -3.59 1.79 11.69
CA PRO A 44 -4.11 0.99 10.59
C PRO A 44 -3.95 -0.51 10.89
N ASN A 45 -4.92 -1.31 10.45
CA ASN A 45 -4.92 -2.76 10.61
C ASN A 45 -4.00 -3.45 9.58
N SER A 46 -3.86 -2.86 8.40
CA SER A 46 -2.80 -3.25 7.45
C SER A 46 -2.45 -2.08 6.54
N VAL A 47 -1.19 -2.05 6.10
CA VAL A 47 -0.71 -1.09 5.10
C VAL A 47 -0.14 -1.90 3.95
N LYS A 48 -0.70 -1.69 2.75
CA LYS A 48 -0.32 -2.38 1.53
C LYS A 48 0.18 -1.37 0.50
N PHE A 49 1.16 -1.78 -0.29
CA PHE A 49 1.70 -0.96 -1.36
C PHE A 49 1.35 -1.54 -2.72
N TYR A 50 0.80 -0.68 -3.56
CA TYR A 50 0.34 -1.00 -4.90
C TYR A 50 1.10 -0.19 -5.93
N CYS A 51 1.39 -0.80 -7.07
CA CYS A 51 1.95 -0.14 -8.24
C CYS A 51 0.85 0.71 -8.90
N LYS A 52 0.93 2.05 -8.93
CA LYS A 52 -0.06 2.90 -9.63
C LYS A 52 -0.16 2.59 -11.13
N LYS A 53 0.93 2.09 -11.72
CA LYS A 53 1.01 1.78 -13.16
C LYS A 53 0.27 0.50 -13.55
N CYS A 54 0.19 -0.51 -12.69
CA CYS A 54 -0.53 -1.75 -13.00
C CYS A 54 -1.67 -2.13 -12.03
N GLY A 55 -1.75 -1.49 -10.87
CA GLY A 55 -2.70 -1.83 -9.81
C GLY A 55 -2.37 -3.07 -8.96
N ARG A 56 -1.23 -3.76 -9.15
CA ARG A 56 -0.83 -4.94 -8.36
C ARG A 56 -0.17 -4.56 -7.04
N GLN A 57 -0.45 -5.37 -6.02
CA GLN A 57 0.26 -5.33 -4.74
C GLN A 57 1.67 -5.87 -4.95
N PHE A 58 2.68 -5.13 -4.51
CA PHE A 58 4.07 -5.58 -4.57
C PHE A 58 4.71 -5.71 -3.18
N ASP A 59 4.15 -5.04 -2.17
CA ASP A 59 4.69 -5.07 -0.82
C ASP A 59 3.60 -4.83 0.22
N GLN A 60 3.83 -5.28 1.45
CA GLN A 60 2.92 -5.14 2.58
C GLN A 60 3.73 -4.98 3.87
N LEU A 61 3.30 -4.06 4.74
CA LEU A 61 3.92 -3.92 6.05
C LEU A 61 3.72 -5.20 6.86
N SER A 62 4.82 -5.72 7.39
CA SER A 62 4.79 -6.79 8.37
C SER A 62 4.12 -6.30 9.67
N PRO A 63 3.59 -7.20 10.53
CA PRO A 63 2.96 -6.82 11.80
C PRO A 63 3.87 -6.00 12.71
N ALA A 64 5.18 -6.26 12.67
CA ALA A 64 6.18 -5.52 13.43
C ALA A 64 6.37 -4.08 12.91
N GLU A 65 6.43 -3.90 11.59
CA GLU A 65 6.47 -2.57 10.98
C GLU A 65 5.16 -1.81 11.22
N LEU A 66 4.02 -2.50 11.17
CA LEU A 66 2.71 -1.93 11.43
C LEU A 66 2.56 -1.46 12.88
N GLY A 67 3.13 -2.19 13.85
CA GLY A 67 3.12 -1.79 15.25
C GLY A 67 3.87 -0.47 15.51
N ASN A 68 4.88 -0.19 14.69
CA ASN A 68 5.69 1.04 14.72
C ASN A 68 5.19 2.11 13.74
N TYR A 69 4.15 1.81 12.95
CA TYR A 69 3.57 2.74 12.00
C TYR A 69 2.65 3.73 12.74
N ALA A 70 3.09 4.99 12.81
CA ALA A 70 2.45 6.08 13.54
C ALA A 70 1.47 6.87 12.67
#